data_AF-A0A7J4SIJ9-F1
#
_entry.id   AF-A0A7J4SIJ9-F1
#
_cell.length_a   1.000
_cell.length_b   1.000
_cell.length_c   1.000
_cell.angle_alpha   90.00
_cell.angle_beta   90.00
_cell.angle_gamma   90.00
#
_symmetry.space_group_name_H-M   'P 1'
#
loop_
_entity.id
_entity.type
_entity.pdbx_description
1 polymer ?
#
loop_
_entity_poly.entity_id
_entity_poly.type
_entity_poly.pdbx_seq_one_letter_code
_entity_poly.pdbx_strand_id
1 'polypeptide(L)'
;MEPVTMATMGALGGGFLFGMWYTLVRSDAKLNMRPGMSAEGLRQDTGAPSFGKTKQEIDRKLAIVEARRRRAELVESKLAAQEAELRAAENARKLAEESEKARLRRQQERLRAEEEELLRRETEEQQRKEQEESERQRLEEEARMSKLRLEEEERLAKEQEELRQAEMAAAEEQRLAELEAAKLQEEMESRAAAEAAMAELQARLEREGAMTGDVQISLMWENYNDLDLHVVCPSGERIHGGNKKSECNGELDVDANVRPETKKPVENVVWPGVTAPPGNYQVYVHHYKKHRKRRTKDPTGFQIIVNNVGDYREYHGDLTHGDPIRLVCQFEVPERDEQSENVKRSLEEQMRLEAEESARIEQEREAEENQRQAELAAAEEQRLAELETARQEEEIAAKQAAETAMKELQERLDREGARSGDVQISLMWDNYND
;
A
#
# COMPACT_ATOMS: atom_id res chain seq x y z
N MET A 1 3.96 -9.07 -39.19
CA MET A 1 4.32 -8.52 -40.51
C MET A 1 3.16 -8.75 -41.45
N GLU A 2 2.74 -7.70 -42.16
CA GLU A 2 1.55 -7.74 -43.03
C GLU A 2 1.92 -7.98 -44.51
N PRO A 3 0.99 -8.49 -45.35
CA PRO A 3 1.27 -8.82 -46.76
C PRO A 3 1.53 -7.61 -47.68
N VAL A 4 1.53 -6.39 -47.16
CA VAL A 4 1.76 -5.15 -47.92
C VAL A 4 3.23 -5.02 -48.38
N THR A 5 4.19 -5.60 -47.66
CA THR A 5 5.64 -5.41 -47.90
C THR A 5 6.20 -6.14 -49.12
N MET A 6 5.50 -7.14 -49.69
CA MET A 6 5.97 -7.82 -50.91
C MET A 6 5.59 -7.04 -52.19
N ALA A 7 4.51 -6.25 -52.18
CA ALA A 7 4.01 -5.56 -53.37
C ALA A 7 4.92 -4.40 -53.81
N THR A 8 5.56 -3.72 -52.85
CA THR A 8 6.44 -2.56 -53.12
C THR A 8 7.80 -2.96 -53.71
N MET A 9 8.26 -4.20 -53.47
CA MET A 9 9.59 -4.67 -53.92
C MET A 9 9.62 -5.09 -55.41
N GLY A 10 8.45 -5.31 -56.03
CA GLY A 10 8.34 -5.62 -57.46
C GLY A 10 8.37 -4.40 -58.40
N ALA A 11 8.29 -3.19 -57.85
CA ALA A 11 8.17 -1.96 -58.64
C ALA A 11 9.54 -1.32 -58.94
N LEU A 12 9.75 -0.96 -60.21
CA LEU A 12 10.80 -0.05 -60.69
C LEU A 12 12.27 -0.49 -60.68
N GLY A 13 12.56 -1.78 -60.41
CA GLY A 13 13.75 -2.41 -61.01
C GLY A 13 13.74 -2.39 -62.56
N GLY A 14 12.55 -2.21 -63.17
CA GLY A 14 12.36 -2.21 -64.63
C GLY A 14 12.82 -0.96 -65.38
N GLY A 15 13.14 0.16 -64.71
CA GLY A 15 13.50 1.41 -65.39
C GLY A 15 14.79 1.32 -66.21
N PHE A 16 15.77 0.58 -65.70
CA PHE A 16 17.10 0.45 -66.31
C PHE A 16 17.07 -0.30 -67.66
N LEU A 17 16.28 -1.39 -67.74
CA LEU A 17 16.20 -2.24 -68.93
C LEU A 17 15.50 -1.54 -70.10
N PHE A 18 14.51 -0.68 -69.84
CA PHE A 18 13.78 0.05 -70.88
C PHE A 18 14.68 1.10 -71.57
N GLY A 19 15.55 1.77 -70.80
CA GLY A 19 16.54 2.71 -71.35
C GLY A 19 17.57 2.03 -72.26
N MET A 20 18.02 0.83 -71.91
CA MET A 20 18.96 0.03 -72.72
C MET A 20 18.34 -0.51 -74.03
N TRP A 21 17.01 -0.69 -74.07
CA TRP A 21 16.31 -1.10 -75.30
C TRP A 21 16.14 0.06 -76.28
N TYR A 22 15.80 1.26 -75.78
CA TYR A 22 15.56 2.44 -76.63
C TYR A 22 16.81 2.90 -77.39
N THR A 23 18.01 2.72 -76.84
CA THR A 23 19.28 3.08 -77.52
C THR A 23 19.70 2.10 -78.62
N LEU A 24 19.18 0.87 -78.62
CA LEU A 24 19.50 -0.16 -79.63
C LEU A 24 18.58 -0.15 -80.87
N VAL A 25 17.38 0.44 -80.77
CA VAL A 25 16.32 0.31 -81.79
C VAL A 25 16.22 1.52 -82.75
N ARG A 26 17.05 2.56 -82.58
CA ARG A 26 16.96 3.80 -83.38
C ARG A 26 18.25 4.18 -84.11
N SER A 27 18.49 3.53 -85.25
CA SER A 27 19.67 3.71 -86.10
C SER A 27 19.33 4.23 -87.50
N ASP A 28 19.40 5.55 -87.72
CA ASP A 28 19.94 6.11 -88.98
C ASP A 28 20.22 7.63 -88.90
N ALA A 29 21.47 8.04 -89.11
CA ALA A 29 21.90 9.43 -89.32
C ALA A 29 23.35 9.45 -89.88
N LYS A 30 23.49 9.32 -91.20
CA LYS A 30 24.80 9.15 -91.86
C LYS A 30 25.45 10.52 -92.17
N LEU A 31 26.64 10.76 -91.62
CA LEU A 31 27.47 11.93 -91.89
C LEU A 31 28.40 11.68 -93.10
N ASN A 32 28.23 12.46 -94.18
CA ASN A 32 29.09 12.40 -95.37
C ASN A 32 30.34 13.28 -95.21
N MET A 33 31.50 12.82 -95.71
CA MET A 33 32.71 13.65 -95.78
C MET A 33 33.48 13.54 -97.11
N ARG A 34 33.77 14.73 -97.66
CA ARG A 34 34.85 15.13 -98.60
C ARG A 34 34.80 14.71 -100.08
N PRO A 35 35.47 15.50 -100.98
CA PRO A 35 35.35 15.39 -102.44
C PRO A 35 36.66 15.05 -103.19
N GLY A 36 36.56 14.88 -104.52
CA GLY A 36 37.68 14.87 -105.48
C GLY A 36 37.20 15.13 -106.91
N MET A 37 38.08 15.60 -107.81
CA MET A 37 37.76 15.90 -109.23
C MET A 37 38.90 15.57 -110.20
N SER A 38 38.56 14.96 -111.35
CA SER A 38 39.40 14.73 -112.54
C SER A 38 38.55 14.16 -113.71
N ALA A 39 38.93 14.22 -115.00
CA ALA A 39 39.75 15.21 -115.73
C ALA A 39 39.60 15.06 -117.27
N GLU A 40 39.68 16.19 -117.99
CA GLU A 40 40.31 16.36 -119.33
C GLU A 40 39.62 15.84 -120.64
N GLY A 41 39.92 16.51 -121.77
CA GLY A 41 39.31 16.37 -123.12
C GLY A 41 38.92 17.75 -123.73
N LEU A 42 39.49 18.39 -124.78
CA LEU A 42 40.50 18.17 -125.86
C LEU A 42 39.96 17.81 -127.29
N ARG A 43 40.36 18.62 -128.31
CA ARG A 43 40.29 18.44 -129.81
C ARG A 43 38.91 18.68 -130.49
N GLN A 44 38.73 19.00 -131.80
CA GLN A 44 39.55 19.33 -133.01
C GLN A 44 38.59 19.94 -134.11
N ASP A 45 38.90 20.49 -135.31
CA ASP A 45 40.10 20.99 -136.07
C ASP A 45 39.63 21.86 -137.30
N THR A 46 40.54 22.24 -138.22
CA THR A 46 40.34 22.80 -139.60
C THR A 46 39.97 24.30 -139.73
N GLY A 47 40.30 25.04 -140.81
CA GLY A 47 41.08 24.75 -142.03
C GLY A 47 41.39 26.03 -142.84
N ALA A 48 42.39 26.01 -143.75
CA ALA A 48 42.90 27.18 -144.51
C ALA A 48 42.25 27.31 -145.93
N PRO A 49 42.48 28.37 -146.78
CA PRO A 49 43.79 28.95 -147.12
C PRO A 49 43.92 30.48 -147.38
N SER A 50 45.12 31.00 -147.05
CA SER A 50 45.95 32.02 -147.72
C SER A 50 45.37 33.03 -148.74
N PHE A 51 45.63 34.33 -148.47
CA PHE A 51 46.38 35.22 -149.38
C PHE A 51 47.34 36.10 -148.55
N GLY A 52 48.41 36.64 -149.15
CA GLY A 52 49.63 37.05 -148.41
C GLY A 52 50.11 38.50 -148.53
N LYS A 53 51.28 38.74 -147.91
CA LYS A 53 52.16 39.95 -147.98
C LYS A 53 51.84 41.21 -147.14
N THR A 54 50.96 41.15 -146.14
CA THR A 54 50.88 42.20 -145.07
C THR A 54 50.91 41.69 -143.63
N LYS A 55 50.95 40.36 -143.38
CA LYS A 55 50.79 39.79 -142.02
C LYS A 55 52.08 39.66 -141.17
N GLN A 56 53.26 39.96 -141.71
CA GLN A 56 54.54 39.67 -141.02
C GLN A 56 54.88 40.59 -139.82
N GLU A 57 54.21 41.73 -139.65
CA GLU A 57 54.48 42.65 -138.52
C GLU A 57 53.56 42.48 -137.31
N ILE A 58 52.38 41.86 -137.47
CA ILE A 58 51.40 41.68 -136.39
C ILE A 58 51.74 40.44 -135.56
N ASP A 59 51.98 39.30 -136.20
CA ASP A 59 52.23 38.02 -135.51
C ASP A 59 53.50 38.07 -134.63
N ARG A 60 54.49 38.90 -135.01
CA ARG A 60 55.72 39.12 -134.21
C ARG A 60 55.47 39.88 -132.90
N LYS A 61 54.39 40.67 -132.79
CA LYS A 61 54.06 41.45 -131.59
C LYS A 61 53.19 40.68 -130.60
N LEU A 62 52.36 39.74 -131.07
CA LEU A 62 51.46 38.96 -130.20
C LEU A 62 52.23 38.02 -129.26
N ALA A 63 53.19 37.26 -129.80
CA ALA A 63 53.95 36.23 -129.06
C ALA A 63 54.73 36.78 -127.85
N ILE A 64 55.18 38.04 -127.90
CA ILE A 64 55.91 38.70 -126.82
C ILE A 64 55.01 39.02 -125.62
N VAL A 65 53.73 39.32 -125.87
CA VAL A 65 52.74 39.64 -124.82
C VAL A 65 52.31 38.38 -124.09
N GLU A 66 52.00 37.30 -124.82
CA GLU A 66 51.56 36.04 -124.24
C GLU A 66 52.67 35.37 -123.40
N ALA A 67 53.92 35.42 -123.87
CA ALA A 67 55.09 34.92 -123.14
C ALA A 67 55.39 35.73 -121.85
N ARG A 68 55.09 37.04 -121.82
CA ARG A 68 55.17 37.84 -120.59
C ARG A 68 54.08 37.46 -119.59
N ARG A 69 52.83 37.31 -120.06
CA ARG A 69 51.67 37.02 -119.21
C ARG A 69 51.84 35.73 -118.41
N ARG A 70 52.14 34.60 -119.08
CA ARG A 70 52.33 33.30 -118.39
C ARG A 70 53.47 33.32 -117.37
N ARG A 71 54.50 34.17 -117.57
CA ARG A 71 55.62 34.32 -116.63
C ARG A 71 55.23 35.10 -115.37
N ALA A 72 54.31 36.06 -115.46
CA ALA A 72 53.77 36.75 -114.31
C ALA A 72 52.85 35.82 -113.49
N GLU A 73 51.88 35.18 -114.14
CA GLU A 73 50.90 34.28 -113.51
C GLU A 73 51.58 33.12 -112.76
N LEU A 74 52.70 32.58 -113.27
CA LEU A 74 53.49 31.54 -112.59
C LEU A 74 54.30 32.02 -111.38
N VAL A 75 54.68 33.30 -111.32
CA VAL A 75 55.37 33.88 -110.16
C VAL A 75 54.35 34.23 -109.08
N GLU A 76 53.23 34.85 -109.46
CA GLU A 76 52.11 35.18 -108.60
C GLU A 76 51.50 33.93 -107.95
N SER A 77 51.28 32.87 -108.74
CA SER A 77 50.80 31.56 -108.24
C SER A 77 51.75 30.94 -107.20
N LYS A 78 53.08 31.02 -107.41
CA LYS A 78 54.06 30.51 -106.44
C LYS A 78 54.10 31.34 -105.15
N LEU A 79 54.01 32.66 -105.26
CA LEU A 79 54.05 33.55 -104.11
C LEU A 79 52.77 33.42 -103.27
N ALA A 80 51.61 33.30 -103.92
CA ALA A 80 50.34 32.98 -103.27
C ALA A 80 50.35 31.60 -102.57
N ALA A 81 50.97 30.58 -103.18
CA ALA A 81 51.13 29.27 -102.55
C ALA A 81 52.02 29.35 -101.29
N GLN A 82 53.13 30.08 -101.36
CA GLN A 82 54.05 30.25 -100.23
C GLN A 82 53.44 31.09 -99.08
N GLU A 83 52.65 32.12 -99.40
CA GLU A 83 51.86 32.84 -98.39
C GLU A 83 50.79 31.96 -97.74
N ALA A 84 50.11 31.11 -98.52
CA ALA A 84 49.11 30.18 -98.00
C ALA A 84 49.76 29.13 -97.08
N GLU A 85 50.93 28.62 -97.43
CA GLU A 85 51.70 27.67 -96.61
C GLU A 85 52.17 28.31 -95.29
N LEU A 86 52.70 29.54 -95.32
CA LEU A 86 53.08 30.28 -94.11
C LEU A 86 51.88 30.57 -93.20
N ARG A 87 50.74 31.01 -93.76
CA ARG A 87 49.50 31.21 -92.98
C ARG A 87 48.95 29.90 -92.42
N ALA A 88 49.06 28.78 -93.16
CA ALA A 88 48.70 27.46 -92.67
C ALA A 88 49.60 27.02 -91.50
N ALA A 89 50.92 27.24 -91.60
CA ALA A 89 51.88 26.93 -90.54
C ALA A 89 51.65 27.78 -89.26
N GLU A 90 51.41 29.09 -89.40
CA GLU A 90 51.05 29.95 -88.26
C GLU A 90 49.74 29.50 -87.60
N ASN A 91 48.71 29.21 -88.38
CA ASN A 91 47.41 28.77 -87.86
C ASN A 91 47.52 27.40 -87.19
N ALA A 92 48.30 26.46 -87.75
CA ALA A 92 48.60 25.19 -87.12
C ALA A 92 49.35 25.34 -85.79
N ARG A 93 50.31 26.28 -85.71
CA ARG A 93 51.05 26.57 -84.47
C ARG A 93 50.15 27.20 -83.39
N LYS A 94 49.29 28.16 -83.76
CA LYS A 94 48.30 28.77 -82.86
C LYS A 94 47.31 27.72 -82.34
N LEU A 95 46.77 26.89 -83.23
CA LEU A 95 45.87 25.79 -82.87
C LEU A 95 46.54 24.75 -81.96
N ALA A 96 47.82 24.45 -82.17
CA ALA A 96 48.58 23.57 -81.28
C ALA A 96 48.72 24.17 -79.87
N GLU A 97 49.13 25.43 -79.76
CA GLU A 97 49.29 26.15 -78.49
C GLU A 97 47.95 26.31 -77.74
N GLU A 98 46.86 26.58 -78.45
CA GLU A 98 45.50 26.57 -77.89
C GLU A 98 45.07 25.18 -77.43
N SER A 99 45.41 24.11 -78.18
CA SER A 99 45.10 22.73 -77.77
C SER A 99 45.89 22.28 -76.52
N GLU A 100 47.12 22.77 -76.36
CA GLU A 100 47.95 22.53 -75.18
C GLU A 100 47.42 23.28 -73.96
N LYS A 101 47.09 24.57 -74.11
CA LYS A 101 46.44 25.38 -73.06
C LYS A 101 45.08 24.81 -72.67
N ALA A 102 44.30 24.28 -73.63
CA ALA A 102 43.04 23.59 -73.35
C ALA A 102 43.23 22.25 -72.64
N ARG A 103 44.31 21.51 -72.93
CA ARG A 103 44.69 20.31 -72.17
C ARG A 103 45.08 20.64 -70.73
N LEU A 104 45.94 21.63 -70.52
CA LEU A 104 46.38 22.06 -69.19
C LEU A 104 45.23 22.59 -68.33
N ARG A 105 44.30 23.38 -68.90
CA ARG A 105 43.07 23.78 -68.21
C ARG A 105 42.23 22.59 -67.79
N ARG A 106 41.93 21.67 -68.71
CA ARG A 106 41.18 20.43 -68.41
C ARG A 106 41.87 19.54 -67.37
N GLN A 107 43.20 19.58 -67.27
CA GLN A 107 43.95 18.86 -66.24
C GLN A 107 43.84 19.55 -64.87
N GLN A 108 43.93 20.88 -64.81
CA GLN A 108 43.69 21.64 -63.57
C GLN A 108 42.24 21.57 -63.09
N GLU A 109 41.28 21.62 -64.02
CA GLU A 109 39.84 21.45 -63.75
C GLU A 109 39.55 20.05 -63.16
N ARG A 110 40.19 19.00 -63.70
CA ARG A 110 40.10 17.64 -63.15
C ARG A 110 40.70 17.53 -61.75
N LEU A 111 41.91 18.02 -61.54
CA LEU A 111 42.58 17.93 -60.24
C LEU A 111 41.80 18.69 -59.16
N ARG A 112 41.21 19.85 -59.48
CA ARG A 112 40.33 20.58 -58.56
C ARG A 112 39.02 19.86 -58.28
N ALA A 113 38.40 19.24 -59.29
CA ALA A 113 37.19 18.45 -59.08
C ALA A 113 37.47 17.20 -58.23
N GLU A 114 38.63 16.57 -58.37
CA GLU A 114 39.10 15.44 -57.58
C GLU A 114 39.42 15.85 -56.13
N GLU A 115 40.05 17.01 -55.93
CA GLU A 115 40.31 17.63 -54.61
C GLU A 115 39.01 18.05 -53.89
N GLU A 116 38.06 18.68 -54.61
CA GLU A 116 36.73 19.00 -54.09
C GLU A 116 35.89 17.74 -53.78
N GLU A 117 36.02 16.66 -54.57
CA GLU A 117 35.32 15.40 -54.31
C GLU A 117 35.89 14.67 -53.09
N LEU A 118 37.22 14.67 -52.91
CA LEU A 118 37.87 14.14 -51.70
C LEU A 118 37.44 14.91 -50.45
N LEU A 119 37.50 16.25 -50.47
CA LEU A 119 37.05 17.09 -49.36
C LEU A 119 35.58 16.84 -49.00
N ARG A 120 34.69 16.70 -49.99
CA ARG A 120 33.29 16.33 -49.74
C ARG A 120 33.18 14.99 -49.03
N ARG A 121 33.81 13.94 -49.56
CA ARG A 121 33.80 12.60 -48.96
C ARG A 121 34.35 12.60 -47.53
N GLU A 122 35.43 13.34 -47.26
CA GLU A 122 35.94 13.49 -45.89
C GLU A 122 34.94 14.21 -44.96
N THR A 123 34.29 15.28 -45.42
CA THR A 123 33.25 15.96 -44.61
C THR A 123 31.99 15.12 -44.41
N GLU A 124 31.58 14.34 -45.41
CA GLU A 124 30.45 13.40 -45.32
C GLU A 124 30.78 12.24 -44.36
N GLU A 125 32.02 11.72 -44.38
CA GLU A 125 32.48 10.68 -43.45
C GLU A 125 32.63 11.23 -42.01
N GLN A 126 33.07 12.47 -41.84
CA GLN A 126 33.11 13.15 -40.53
C GLN A 126 31.70 13.37 -39.98
N GLN A 127 30.80 13.99 -40.75
CA GLN A 127 29.40 14.20 -40.34
C GLN A 127 28.69 12.90 -40.01
N ARG A 128 28.95 11.82 -40.78
CA ARG A 128 28.40 10.51 -40.48
C ARG A 128 28.94 9.93 -39.16
N LYS A 129 30.24 10.07 -38.88
CA LYS A 129 30.82 9.64 -37.59
C LYS A 129 30.27 10.44 -36.41
N GLU A 130 30.13 11.76 -36.54
CA GLU A 130 29.51 12.61 -35.53
C GLU A 130 28.04 12.23 -35.29
N GLN A 131 27.30 11.90 -36.36
CA GLN A 131 25.93 11.39 -36.25
C GLN A 131 25.89 10.04 -35.53
N GLU A 132 26.67 9.04 -35.98
CA GLU A 132 26.74 7.71 -35.36
C GLU A 132 27.19 7.77 -33.88
N GLU A 133 28.12 8.66 -33.53
CA GLU A 133 28.51 8.88 -32.13
C GLU A 133 27.39 9.57 -31.32
N SER A 134 26.72 10.58 -31.88
CA SER A 134 25.61 11.26 -31.19
C SER A 134 24.37 10.36 -30.99
N GLU A 135 24.07 9.48 -31.95
CA GLU A 135 23.02 8.47 -31.83
C GLU A 135 23.40 7.43 -30.78
N ARG A 136 24.66 6.97 -30.78
CA ARG A 136 25.16 6.07 -29.74
C ARG A 136 25.10 6.69 -28.34
N GLN A 137 25.52 7.93 -28.17
CA GLN A 137 25.44 8.63 -26.87
C GLN A 137 23.98 8.73 -26.40
N ARG A 138 23.04 9.08 -27.28
CA ARG A 138 21.60 9.09 -26.96
C ARG A 138 21.06 7.72 -26.56
N LEU A 139 21.46 6.65 -27.25
CA LEU A 139 21.04 5.29 -26.93
C LEU A 139 21.63 4.80 -25.60
N GLU A 140 22.88 5.17 -25.27
CA GLU A 140 23.50 4.87 -23.98
C GLU A 140 22.84 5.67 -22.83
N GLU A 141 22.46 6.93 -23.06
CA GLU A 141 21.67 7.72 -22.11
C GLU A 141 20.25 7.18 -21.93
N GLU A 142 19.54 6.85 -23.02
CA GLU A 142 18.19 6.28 -22.95
C GLU A 142 18.18 4.92 -22.25
N ALA A 143 19.15 4.04 -22.54
CA ALA A 143 19.32 2.77 -21.85
C ALA A 143 19.60 2.96 -20.36
N ARG A 144 20.44 3.94 -19.99
CA ARG A 144 20.71 4.30 -18.59
C ARG A 144 19.45 4.82 -17.88
N MET A 145 18.69 5.71 -18.51
CA MET A 145 17.44 6.25 -17.97
C MET A 145 16.30 5.23 -17.96
N SER A 146 16.33 4.21 -18.83
CA SER A 146 15.45 3.05 -18.78
C SER A 146 15.79 2.16 -17.58
N LYS A 147 17.08 1.84 -17.37
CA LYS A 147 17.53 1.05 -16.22
C LYS A 147 17.18 1.71 -14.88
N LEU A 148 17.43 3.01 -14.74
CA LEU A 148 17.09 3.75 -13.50
C LEU A 148 15.59 3.74 -13.19
N ARG A 149 14.73 3.84 -14.21
CA ARG A 149 13.27 3.70 -14.04
C ARG A 149 12.88 2.31 -13.58
N LEU A 150 13.44 1.25 -14.18
CA LEU A 150 13.19 -0.13 -13.76
C LEU A 150 13.68 -0.41 -12.33
N GLU A 151 14.83 0.12 -11.93
CA GLU A 151 15.34 0.00 -10.55
C GLU A 151 14.47 0.75 -9.53
N GLU A 152 13.85 1.88 -9.93
CA GLU A 152 12.89 2.63 -9.11
C GLU A 152 11.51 1.96 -9.05
N GLU A 153 11.00 1.46 -10.17
CA GLU A 153 9.76 0.68 -10.25
C GLU A 153 9.87 -0.63 -9.42
N GLU A 154 11.00 -1.33 -9.47
CA GLU A 154 11.25 -2.53 -8.66
C GLU A 154 11.35 -2.19 -7.15
N ARG A 155 11.92 -1.03 -6.79
CA ARG A 155 11.96 -0.54 -5.40
C ARG A 155 10.54 -0.25 -4.88
N LEU A 156 9.75 0.50 -5.65
CA LEU A 156 8.38 0.86 -5.29
C LEU A 156 7.46 -0.37 -5.24
N ALA A 157 7.65 -1.35 -6.12
CA ALA A 157 6.90 -2.61 -6.09
C ALA A 157 7.19 -3.44 -4.83
N LYS A 158 8.44 -3.45 -4.34
CA LYS A 158 8.80 -4.09 -3.06
C LYS A 158 8.19 -3.37 -1.87
N GLU A 159 8.31 -2.04 -1.82
CA GLU A 159 7.72 -1.20 -0.77
C GLU A 159 6.19 -1.37 -0.67
N GLN A 160 5.50 -1.47 -1.82
CA GLN A 160 4.05 -1.75 -1.86
C GLN A 160 3.69 -3.17 -1.40
N GLU A 161 4.47 -4.19 -1.77
CA GLU A 161 4.21 -5.57 -1.35
C GLU A 161 4.59 -5.80 0.13
N GLU A 162 5.63 -5.15 0.65
CA GLU A 162 5.96 -5.10 2.08
C GLU A 162 4.83 -4.43 2.89
N LEU A 163 4.31 -3.28 2.44
CA LEU A 163 3.18 -2.60 3.07
C LEU A 163 1.92 -3.46 3.04
N ARG A 164 1.63 -4.12 1.93
CA ARG A 164 0.50 -5.05 1.78
C ARG A 164 0.62 -6.28 2.68
N GLN A 165 1.84 -6.79 2.89
CA GLN A 165 2.10 -7.88 3.83
C GLN A 165 1.94 -7.42 5.28
N ALA A 166 2.34 -6.18 5.61
CA ALA A 166 2.09 -5.58 6.92
C ALA A 166 0.58 -5.34 7.18
N GLU A 167 -0.18 -4.85 6.20
CA GLU A 167 -1.65 -4.74 6.28
C GLU A 167 -2.32 -6.11 6.50
N MET A 168 -1.85 -7.15 5.79
CA MET A 168 -2.37 -8.51 5.93
C MET A 168 -2.04 -9.12 7.31
N ALA A 169 -0.82 -8.91 7.81
CA ALA A 169 -0.41 -9.37 9.13
C ALA A 169 -1.19 -8.66 10.25
N ALA A 170 -1.38 -7.34 10.16
CA ALA A 170 -2.19 -6.58 11.12
C ALA A 170 -3.67 -7.00 11.12
N ALA A 171 -4.23 -7.35 9.95
CA ALA A 171 -5.58 -7.90 9.85
C ALA A 171 -5.70 -9.32 10.44
N GLU A 172 -4.65 -10.15 10.33
CA GLU A 172 -4.59 -11.47 10.99
C GLU A 172 -4.45 -11.32 12.52
N GLU A 173 -3.60 -10.41 13.00
CA GLU A 173 -3.44 -10.09 14.43
C GLU A 173 -4.77 -9.61 15.06
N GLN A 174 -5.46 -8.67 14.41
CA GLN A 174 -6.78 -8.21 14.86
C GLN A 174 -7.81 -9.34 14.93
N ARG A 175 -7.82 -10.24 13.95
CA ARG A 175 -8.72 -11.41 13.92
C ARG A 175 -8.38 -12.45 14.99
N LEU A 176 -7.10 -12.61 15.33
CA LEU A 176 -6.67 -13.47 16.44
C LEU A 176 -7.09 -12.88 17.78
N ALA A 177 -6.93 -11.56 17.98
CA ALA A 177 -7.38 -10.86 19.17
C ALA A 177 -8.92 -10.89 19.34
N GLU A 178 -9.69 -10.75 18.26
CA GLU A 178 -11.15 -10.94 18.26
C GLU A 178 -11.54 -12.36 18.70
N LEU A 179 -10.83 -13.38 18.20
CA LEU A 179 -11.08 -14.78 18.54
C LEU A 179 -10.63 -15.16 19.97
N GLU A 180 -9.61 -14.50 20.51
CA GLU A 180 -9.22 -14.63 21.91
C GLU A 180 -10.23 -13.94 22.85
N ALA A 181 -10.65 -12.72 22.52
CA ALA A 181 -11.69 -12.00 23.26
C ALA A 181 -13.02 -12.77 23.25
N ALA A 182 -13.42 -13.35 22.12
CA ALA A 182 -14.63 -14.16 22.01
C ALA A 182 -14.58 -15.43 22.90
N LYS A 183 -13.42 -16.11 22.97
CA LYS A 183 -13.23 -17.25 23.88
C LYS A 183 -13.29 -16.85 25.35
N LEU A 184 -12.65 -15.73 25.71
CA LEU A 184 -12.68 -15.22 27.08
C LEU A 184 -14.09 -14.78 27.48
N GLN A 185 -14.86 -14.21 26.55
CA GLN A 185 -16.28 -13.93 26.76
C GLN A 185 -17.10 -15.23 26.91
N GLU A 186 -16.90 -16.24 26.07
CA GLU A 186 -17.57 -17.55 26.17
C GLU A 186 -17.27 -18.24 27.51
N GLU A 187 -16.02 -18.19 27.98
CA GLU A 187 -15.64 -18.71 29.30
C GLU A 187 -16.29 -17.93 30.45
N MET A 188 -16.31 -16.59 30.38
CA MET A 188 -16.97 -15.75 31.39
C MET A 188 -18.49 -15.93 31.41
N GLU A 189 -19.14 -16.07 30.26
CA GLU A 189 -20.57 -16.38 30.15
C GLU A 189 -20.89 -17.78 30.69
N SER A 190 -20.03 -18.77 30.42
CA SER A 190 -20.17 -20.13 30.96
C SER A 190 -20.01 -20.17 32.49
N ARG A 191 -19.01 -19.45 33.03
CA ARG A 191 -18.81 -19.30 34.49
C ARG A 191 -20.01 -18.61 35.16
N ALA A 192 -20.47 -17.48 34.61
CA ALA A 192 -21.62 -16.74 35.12
C ALA A 192 -22.93 -17.55 35.04
N ALA A 193 -23.09 -18.39 34.01
CA ALA A 193 -24.24 -19.29 33.89
C ALA A 193 -24.22 -20.39 34.98
N ALA A 194 -23.07 -20.99 35.25
CA ALA A 194 -22.90 -21.98 36.32
C ALA A 194 -23.13 -21.36 37.72
N GLU A 195 -22.56 -20.19 37.97
CA GLU A 195 -22.75 -19.43 39.22
C GLU A 195 -24.23 -19.07 39.43
N ALA A 196 -24.91 -18.55 38.41
CA ALA A 196 -26.34 -18.26 38.45
C ALA A 196 -27.19 -19.52 38.69
N ALA A 197 -26.78 -20.67 38.15
CA ALA A 197 -27.47 -21.94 38.35
C ALA A 197 -27.27 -22.51 39.77
N MET A 198 -26.07 -22.36 40.35
CA MET A 198 -25.80 -22.70 41.75
C MET A 198 -26.58 -21.80 42.71
N ALA A 199 -26.61 -20.49 42.47
CA ALA A 199 -27.40 -19.54 43.26
C ALA A 199 -28.92 -19.79 43.14
N GLU A 200 -29.42 -20.13 41.95
CA GLU A 200 -30.79 -20.59 41.71
C GLU A 200 -31.12 -21.86 42.50
N LEU A 201 -30.20 -22.83 42.56
CA LEU A 201 -30.38 -24.04 43.36
C LEU A 201 -30.41 -23.71 44.87
N GLN A 202 -29.43 -22.96 45.37
CA GLN A 202 -29.35 -22.62 46.79
C GLN A 202 -30.60 -21.85 47.24
N ALA A 203 -31.08 -20.89 46.46
CA ALA A 203 -32.33 -20.16 46.73
C ALA A 203 -33.60 -21.04 46.66
N ARG A 204 -33.54 -22.26 46.09
CA ARG A 204 -34.61 -23.27 46.23
C ARG A 204 -34.44 -24.07 47.51
N LEU A 205 -33.23 -24.56 47.78
CA LEU A 205 -32.90 -25.35 48.96
C LEU A 205 -33.23 -24.59 50.25
N GLU A 206 -32.80 -23.33 50.37
CA GLU A 206 -33.12 -22.44 51.49
C GLU A 206 -34.63 -22.18 51.65
N ARG A 207 -35.36 -22.06 50.52
CA ARG A 207 -36.81 -21.81 50.52
C ARG A 207 -37.61 -23.01 51.03
N GLU A 208 -37.23 -24.22 50.66
CA GLU A 208 -37.89 -25.44 51.13
C GLU A 208 -37.33 -25.94 52.48
N GLY A 209 -36.25 -25.32 53.00
CA GLY A 209 -35.65 -25.63 54.30
C GLY A 209 -34.72 -26.85 54.31
N ALA A 210 -34.04 -27.11 53.20
CA ALA A 210 -33.10 -28.23 53.06
C ALA A 210 -31.90 -28.13 54.01
N MET A 211 -31.36 -29.28 54.39
CA MET A 211 -30.07 -29.41 55.07
C MET A 211 -28.93 -29.47 54.05
N THR A 212 -27.73 -29.09 54.49
CA THR A 212 -26.49 -29.22 53.72
C THR A 212 -25.61 -30.35 54.25
N GLY A 213 -24.76 -30.90 53.39
CA GLY A 213 -23.92 -32.06 53.70
C GLY A 213 -22.57 -32.03 52.98
N ASP A 214 -21.67 -32.95 53.32
CA ASP A 214 -20.42 -33.14 52.59
C ASP A 214 -20.68 -33.89 51.28
N VAL A 215 -21.57 -34.88 51.30
CA VAL A 215 -22.20 -35.48 50.13
C VAL A 215 -23.65 -35.01 50.05
N GLN A 216 -24.01 -34.40 48.92
CA GLN A 216 -25.36 -33.87 48.68
C GLN A 216 -25.71 -33.99 47.20
N ILE A 217 -26.93 -34.43 46.88
CA ILE A 217 -27.44 -34.54 45.52
C ILE A 217 -28.76 -33.79 45.45
N SER A 218 -28.80 -32.74 44.64
CA SER A 218 -30.00 -31.92 44.48
C SER A 218 -30.49 -31.95 43.03
N LEU A 219 -31.76 -32.27 42.83
CA LEU A 219 -32.45 -32.34 41.55
C LEU A 219 -33.40 -31.14 41.41
N MET A 220 -33.33 -30.37 40.32
CA MET A 220 -34.27 -29.26 40.08
C MET A 220 -34.78 -29.17 38.63
N TRP A 221 -36.00 -28.66 38.46
CA TRP A 221 -36.67 -28.54 37.15
C TRP A 221 -37.62 -27.33 37.07
N GLU A 222 -38.18 -27.07 35.88
CA GLU A 222 -38.91 -25.83 35.51
C GLU A 222 -40.43 -26.01 35.26
N ASN A 223 -41.07 -27.01 35.87
CA ASN A 223 -42.52 -27.20 35.70
C ASN A 223 -43.21 -27.87 36.91
N TYR A 224 -44.46 -28.28 36.70
CA TYR A 224 -45.37 -28.85 37.70
C TYR A 224 -45.39 -30.39 37.75
N ASN A 225 -44.51 -31.12 37.03
CA ASN A 225 -44.46 -32.59 37.07
C ASN A 225 -43.82 -33.11 38.36
N ASP A 226 -44.12 -34.36 38.71
CA ASP A 226 -43.34 -35.18 39.65
C ASP A 226 -42.10 -35.70 38.92
N LEU A 227 -40.91 -35.35 39.40
CA LEU A 227 -39.67 -36.04 39.09
C LEU A 227 -39.07 -36.56 40.40
N ASP A 228 -39.00 -37.88 40.56
CA ASP A 228 -38.43 -38.51 41.75
C ASP A 228 -36.91 -38.62 41.60
N LEU A 229 -36.18 -38.16 42.61
CA LEU A 229 -34.76 -38.46 42.82
C LEU A 229 -34.61 -39.83 43.49
N HIS A 230 -33.79 -40.69 42.89
CA HIS A 230 -33.47 -42.02 43.39
C HIS A 230 -31.94 -42.17 43.52
N VAL A 231 -31.43 -42.26 44.76
CA VAL A 231 -29.99 -42.48 45.01
C VAL A 231 -29.78 -43.89 45.55
N VAL A 232 -28.89 -44.66 44.93
CA VAL A 232 -28.47 -45.98 45.43
C VAL A 232 -27.13 -45.85 46.14
N CYS A 233 -27.09 -46.29 47.40
CA CYS A 233 -25.91 -46.29 48.25
C CYS A 233 -24.97 -47.48 47.97
N PRO A 234 -23.71 -47.43 48.44
CA PRO A 234 -22.75 -48.54 48.34
C PRO A 234 -23.24 -49.86 48.98
N SER A 235 -24.19 -49.78 49.93
CA SER A 235 -24.88 -50.93 50.53
C SER A 235 -25.87 -51.64 49.59
N GLY A 236 -26.21 -51.03 48.45
CA GLY A 236 -27.30 -51.44 47.56
C GLY A 236 -28.68 -50.91 47.96
N GLU A 237 -28.80 -50.23 49.10
CA GLU A 237 -30.06 -49.59 49.51
C GLU A 237 -30.38 -48.37 48.63
N ARG A 238 -31.66 -48.14 48.32
CA ARG A 238 -32.14 -47.00 47.54
C ARG A 238 -32.91 -46.01 48.42
N ILE A 239 -32.45 -44.76 48.42
CA ILE A 239 -33.17 -43.59 48.92
C ILE A 239 -34.10 -43.07 47.82
N HIS A 240 -35.35 -42.77 48.16
CA HIS A 240 -36.34 -42.09 47.31
C HIS A 240 -37.59 -41.68 48.12
N GLY A 241 -38.58 -41.03 47.51
CA GLY A 241 -39.80 -40.58 48.19
C GLY A 241 -40.55 -41.64 49.03
N GLY A 242 -40.40 -42.93 48.69
CA GLY A 242 -40.97 -44.06 49.45
C GLY A 242 -40.05 -44.67 50.52
N ASN A 243 -38.74 -44.38 50.48
CA ASN A 243 -37.75 -44.79 51.47
C ASN A 243 -36.80 -43.60 51.73
N LYS A 244 -37.23 -42.67 52.58
CA LYS A 244 -36.59 -41.36 52.73
C LYS A 244 -35.33 -41.34 53.59
N LYS A 245 -35.19 -42.28 54.53
CA LYS A 245 -34.03 -42.40 55.43
C LYS A 245 -33.46 -43.80 55.26
N SER A 246 -32.16 -43.89 54.97
CA SER A 246 -31.48 -45.13 54.63
C SER A 246 -30.44 -45.54 55.70
N GLU A 247 -30.12 -46.83 55.79
CA GLU A 247 -29.09 -47.34 56.71
C GLU A 247 -27.68 -46.78 56.39
N CYS A 248 -27.47 -46.22 55.19
CA CYS A 248 -26.26 -45.46 54.84
C CYS A 248 -26.23 -44.02 55.38
N ASN A 249 -27.08 -43.65 56.35
CA ASN A 249 -27.26 -42.30 56.94
C ASN A 249 -27.76 -41.20 55.98
N GLY A 250 -28.14 -41.54 54.75
CA GLY A 250 -28.65 -40.58 53.78
C GLY A 250 -30.13 -40.29 53.96
N GLU A 251 -30.52 -39.02 53.80
CA GLU A 251 -31.90 -38.56 53.92
C GLU A 251 -32.37 -37.78 52.70
N LEU A 252 -33.52 -38.15 52.14
CA LEU A 252 -34.32 -37.31 51.23
C LEU A 252 -35.14 -36.34 52.09
N ASP A 253 -34.58 -35.17 52.37
CA ASP A 253 -35.18 -34.17 53.24
C ASP A 253 -36.20 -33.29 52.50
N VAL A 254 -35.91 -32.91 51.25
CA VAL A 254 -36.82 -32.22 50.36
C VAL A 254 -37.29 -33.13 49.22
N ASP A 255 -38.61 -33.17 49.05
CA ASP A 255 -39.39 -33.97 48.10
C ASP A 255 -40.50 -33.05 47.57
N ALA A 256 -40.59 -32.87 46.27
CA ALA A 256 -41.32 -31.75 45.68
C ALA A 256 -42.26 -32.14 44.53
N ASN A 257 -43.37 -31.42 44.46
CA ASN A 257 -44.43 -31.54 43.45
C ASN A 257 -45.34 -32.79 43.50
N VAL A 258 -45.20 -33.70 44.48
CA VAL A 258 -46.14 -34.85 44.76
C VAL A 258 -47.61 -34.44 44.62
N ARG A 259 -47.90 -33.23 45.10
CA ARG A 259 -48.98 -32.37 44.61
C ARG A 259 -48.33 -31.19 43.87
N PRO A 260 -48.86 -30.76 42.71
CA PRO A 260 -48.13 -29.88 41.80
C PRO A 260 -48.18 -28.43 42.30
N GLU A 261 -47.35 -28.09 43.28
CA GLU A 261 -47.45 -26.87 44.06
C GLU A 261 -46.58 -25.75 43.50
N THR A 262 -45.34 -26.04 43.08
CA THR A 262 -44.37 -25.05 42.56
C THR A 262 -43.99 -25.29 41.09
N LYS A 263 -43.52 -24.22 40.41
CA LYS A 263 -42.89 -24.32 39.08
C LYS A 263 -41.36 -24.39 39.13
N LYS A 264 -40.78 -24.11 40.30
CA LYS A 264 -39.35 -24.19 40.57
C LYS A 264 -39.08 -25.19 41.70
N PRO A 265 -39.52 -26.46 41.55
CA PRO A 265 -39.24 -27.53 42.52
C PRO A 265 -37.74 -27.80 42.66
N VAL A 266 -37.42 -28.45 43.77
CA VAL A 266 -36.14 -29.07 44.06
C VAL A 266 -36.41 -30.34 44.88
N GLU A 267 -35.69 -31.43 44.63
CA GLU A 267 -35.52 -32.52 45.59
C GLU A 267 -34.07 -32.56 46.06
N ASN A 268 -33.84 -33.05 47.27
CA ASN A 268 -32.52 -33.06 47.88
C ASN A 268 -32.29 -34.35 48.67
N VAL A 269 -31.18 -35.04 48.42
CA VAL A 269 -30.68 -36.15 49.24
C VAL A 269 -29.33 -35.76 49.83
N VAL A 270 -29.20 -35.87 51.15
CA VAL A 270 -28.08 -35.29 51.91
C VAL A 270 -27.52 -36.25 52.95
N TRP A 271 -26.21 -36.14 53.19
CA TRP A 271 -25.48 -36.75 54.30
C TRP A 271 -24.96 -35.63 55.23
N PRO A 272 -25.58 -35.40 56.41
CA PRO A 272 -25.21 -34.30 57.29
C PRO A 272 -23.83 -34.48 57.91
N GLY A 273 -22.83 -33.74 57.42
CA GLY A 273 -21.42 -33.91 57.78
C GLY A 273 -20.87 -35.31 57.43
N VAL A 274 -19.66 -35.63 57.92
CA VAL A 274 -18.80 -36.79 57.56
C VAL A 274 -19.42 -38.15 57.94
N THR A 275 -20.57 -38.47 57.36
CA THR A 275 -21.46 -39.58 57.69
C THR A 275 -21.61 -40.55 56.52
N ALA A 276 -21.48 -40.07 55.28
CA ALA A 276 -21.50 -40.85 54.05
C ALA A 276 -20.53 -42.04 54.07
N PRO A 277 -21.02 -43.29 53.95
CA PRO A 277 -20.15 -44.44 53.71
C PRO A 277 -19.32 -44.28 52.42
N PRO A 278 -18.04 -44.66 52.42
CA PRO A 278 -17.22 -44.61 51.21
C PRO A 278 -17.69 -45.61 50.15
N GLY A 279 -17.31 -45.37 48.89
CA GLY A 279 -17.58 -46.25 47.75
C GLY A 279 -18.58 -45.66 46.75
N ASN A 280 -19.18 -46.52 45.94
CA ASN A 280 -19.90 -46.11 44.73
C ASN A 280 -21.39 -45.78 44.97
N TYR A 281 -21.79 -44.58 44.56
CA TYR A 281 -23.16 -44.06 44.59
C TYR A 281 -23.70 -43.91 43.17
N GLN A 282 -24.96 -44.25 42.96
CA GLN A 282 -25.63 -44.14 41.65
C GLN A 282 -26.87 -43.26 41.74
N VAL A 283 -26.92 -42.22 40.91
CA VAL A 283 -28.00 -41.23 40.90
C VAL A 283 -28.90 -41.46 39.69
N TYR A 284 -30.18 -41.68 39.95
CA TYR A 284 -31.21 -41.87 38.96
C TYR A 284 -32.34 -40.84 39.11
N VAL A 285 -33.01 -40.52 38.00
CA VAL A 285 -34.22 -39.68 37.99
C VAL A 285 -35.36 -40.43 37.30
N HIS A 286 -36.59 -40.24 37.79
CA HIS A 286 -37.78 -40.90 37.28
C HIS A 286 -38.94 -39.91 37.10
N HIS A 287 -39.57 -39.90 35.92
CA HIS A 287 -40.78 -39.09 35.69
C HIS A 287 -42.03 -39.83 36.19
N TYR A 288 -42.15 -39.87 37.53
CA TYR A 288 -43.18 -40.63 38.23
C TYR A 288 -44.59 -40.26 37.80
N LYS A 289 -44.88 -38.96 37.59
CA LYS A 289 -46.25 -38.52 37.30
C LYS A 289 -46.36 -37.16 36.60
N LYS A 290 -47.08 -37.20 35.47
CA LYS A 290 -47.45 -36.03 34.67
C LYS A 290 -48.69 -35.33 35.23
N HIS A 291 -48.50 -34.15 35.82
CA HIS A 291 -49.60 -33.37 36.41
C HIS A 291 -50.36 -32.53 35.38
N ARG A 292 -51.69 -32.49 35.50
CA ARG A 292 -52.58 -31.83 34.52
C ARG A 292 -52.75 -30.32 34.76
N LYS A 293 -51.66 -29.57 34.96
CA LYS A 293 -51.66 -28.09 35.07
C LYS A 293 -51.27 -27.39 33.76
N ARG A 294 -51.65 -26.12 33.60
CA ARG A 294 -51.22 -25.25 32.49
C ARG A 294 -49.71 -24.95 32.60
N ARG A 295 -49.00 -24.95 31.45
CA ARG A 295 -47.52 -24.85 31.32
C ARG A 295 -46.73 -26.06 31.84
N THR A 296 -47.38 -27.18 32.16
CA THR A 296 -46.67 -28.44 32.41
C THR A 296 -46.23 -29.04 31.07
N LYS A 297 -44.97 -28.82 30.71
CA LYS A 297 -44.34 -29.39 29.51
C LYS A 297 -44.05 -30.89 29.71
N ASP A 298 -43.86 -31.58 28.59
CA ASP A 298 -43.39 -32.96 28.53
C ASP A 298 -42.72 -33.15 27.14
N PRO A 299 -41.44 -33.54 27.05
CA PRO A 299 -40.54 -33.90 28.15
C PRO A 299 -40.26 -32.75 29.14
N THR A 300 -39.70 -33.11 30.28
CA THR A 300 -39.23 -32.20 31.33
C THR A 300 -37.71 -32.22 31.37
N GLY A 301 -37.12 -31.08 31.03
CA GLY A 301 -35.72 -30.80 31.32
C GLY A 301 -35.51 -30.66 32.83
N PHE A 302 -34.46 -31.28 33.33
CA PHE A 302 -34.02 -31.28 34.71
C PHE A 302 -32.50 -31.14 34.80
N GLN A 303 -32.04 -30.76 35.98
CA GLN A 303 -30.64 -30.55 36.31
C GLN A 303 -30.36 -31.18 37.67
N ILE A 304 -29.23 -31.87 37.80
CA ILE A 304 -28.72 -32.40 39.07
C ILE A 304 -27.39 -31.72 39.35
N ILE A 305 -27.21 -31.23 40.58
CA ILE A 305 -25.92 -30.88 41.12
C ILE A 305 -25.58 -31.89 42.21
N VAL A 306 -24.40 -32.51 42.08
CA VAL A 306 -23.81 -33.43 43.06
C VAL A 306 -22.65 -32.70 43.72
N ASN A 307 -22.72 -32.47 45.03
CA ASN A 307 -21.56 -32.21 45.86
C ASN A 307 -21.00 -33.55 46.34
N ASN A 308 -19.73 -33.83 46.02
CA ASN A 308 -18.98 -34.97 46.53
C ASN A 308 -17.76 -34.47 47.30
N VAL A 309 -17.97 -34.11 48.58
CA VAL A 309 -16.91 -33.64 49.50
C VAL A 309 -16.19 -32.38 48.98
N GLY A 310 -16.94 -31.44 48.40
CA GLY A 310 -16.45 -30.22 47.78
C GLY A 310 -16.19 -30.30 46.27
N ASP A 311 -16.21 -31.50 45.67
CA ASP A 311 -16.22 -31.67 44.22
C ASP A 311 -17.65 -31.54 43.69
N TYR A 312 -18.00 -30.36 43.17
CA TYR A 312 -19.31 -30.05 42.60
C TYR A 312 -19.38 -30.46 41.12
N ARG A 313 -20.36 -31.31 40.77
CA ARG A 313 -20.58 -31.79 39.41
C ARG A 313 -22.03 -31.61 38.98
N GLU A 314 -22.19 -31.02 37.80
CA GLU A 314 -23.49 -30.70 37.20
C GLU A 314 -23.86 -31.68 36.08
N TYR A 315 -25.13 -32.09 36.03
CA TYR A 315 -25.67 -33.01 35.04
C TYR A 315 -27.05 -32.56 34.57
N HIS A 316 -27.21 -32.36 33.26
CA HIS A 316 -28.52 -32.04 32.66
C HIS A 316 -29.15 -33.25 31.98
N GLY A 317 -30.47 -33.25 31.87
CA GLY A 317 -31.19 -34.19 31.02
C GLY A 317 -32.65 -33.83 30.81
N ASP A 318 -33.26 -34.51 29.85
CA ASP A 318 -34.71 -34.53 29.65
C ASP A 318 -35.27 -35.91 30.00
N LEU A 319 -36.51 -35.93 30.50
CA LEU A 319 -37.31 -37.14 30.72
C LEU A 319 -38.77 -36.91 30.28
N THR A 320 -39.36 -37.92 29.64
CA THR A 320 -40.77 -37.98 29.26
C THR A 320 -41.54 -38.84 30.25
N HIS A 321 -42.81 -38.52 30.51
CA HIS A 321 -43.61 -39.39 31.36
C HIS A 321 -43.85 -40.76 30.72
N GLY A 322 -43.39 -41.82 31.39
CA GLY A 322 -43.40 -43.20 30.89
C GLY A 322 -42.04 -43.71 30.41
N ASP A 323 -41.00 -42.86 30.36
CA ASP A 323 -39.62 -43.31 30.19
C ASP A 323 -39.17 -44.14 31.41
N PRO A 324 -38.27 -45.13 31.24
CA PRO A 324 -37.72 -45.89 32.36
C PRO A 324 -36.87 -45.01 33.29
N ILE A 325 -36.73 -45.43 34.55
CA ILE A 325 -35.85 -44.79 35.54
C ILE A 325 -34.44 -44.63 34.95
N ARG A 326 -34.01 -43.38 34.73
CA ARG A 326 -32.80 -43.03 34.00
C ARG A 326 -31.63 -42.87 34.97
N LEU A 327 -30.57 -43.66 34.80
CA LEU A 327 -29.27 -43.37 35.42
C LEU A 327 -28.74 -42.06 34.82
N VAL A 328 -28.33 -41.13 35.68
CA VAL A 328 -27.78 -39.83 35.26
C VAL A 328 -26.27 -39.79 35.51
N CYS A 329 -25.82 -40.19 36.69
CA CYS A 329 -24.41 -40.31 37.01
C CYS A 329 -24.13 -41.41 38.04
N GLN A 330 -22.87 -41.82 38.11
CA GLN A 330 -22.29 -42.63 39.19
C GLN A 330 -21.02 -41.91 39.65
N PHE A 331 -20.78 -41.86 40.95
CA PHE A 331 -19.58 -41.28 41.54
C PHE A 331 -19.10 -42.12 42.74
N GLU A 332 -17.87 -41.90 43.15
CA GLU A 332 -17.24 -42.60 44.28
C GLU A 332 -16.96 -41.59 45.39
N VAL A 333 -17.45 -41.89 46.59
CA VAL A 333 -17.19 -41.13 47.81
C VAL A 333 -15.89 -41.65 48.43
N PRO A 334 -14.91 -40.78 48.72
CA PRO A 334 -13.60 -41.17 49.27
C PRO A 334 -13.69 -41.70 50.71
N GLU A 335 -12.59 -42.24 51.25
CA GLU A 335 -12.54 -42.75 52.63
C GLU A 335 -12.75 -41.64 53.66
N ARG A 336 -13.29 -41.97 54.85
CA ARG A 336 -13.70 -40.99 55.88
C ARG A 336 -12.57 -40.06 56.34
N ASP A 337 -11.33 -40.55 56.33
CA ASP A 337 -10.18 -39.73 56.69
C ASP A 337 -9.96 -38.64 55.64
N GLU A 338 -9.97 -38.99 54.35
CA GLU A 338 -9.93 -38.05 53.22
C GLU A 338 -11.14 -37.11 53.20
N GLN A 339 -12.35 -37.60 53.53
CA GLN A 339 -13.54 -36.77 53.72
C GLN A 339 -13.26 -35.68 54.76
N SER A 340 -12.69 -36.06 55.92
CA SER A 340 -12.41 -35.14 57.01
C SER A 340 -11.31 -34.11 56.68
N GLU A 341 -10.27 -34.49 55.93
CA GLU A 341 -9.22 -33.56 55.48
C GLU A 341 -9.72 -32.60 54.39
N ASN A 342 -10.58 -33.06 53.47
CA ASN A 342 -11.23 -32.20 52.47
C ASN A 342 -12.14 -31.15 53.14
N VAL A 343 -12.93 -31.55 54.16
CA VAL A 343 -13.77 -30.62 54.94
C VAL A 343 -12.92 -29.60 55.70
N LYS A 344 -11.80 -30.01 56.32
CA LYS A 344 -10.85 -29.07 56.96
C LYS A 344 -10.29 -28.07 55.93
N ARG A 345 -9.77 -28.56 54.80
CA ARG A 345 -9.20 -27.71 53.74
C ARG A 345 -10.24 -26.70 53.22
N SER A 346 -11.49 -27.13 53.01
CA SER A 346 -12.57 -26.25 52.57
C SER A 346 -12.89 -25.17 53.60
N LEU A 347 -12.86 -25.49 54.89
CA LEU A 347 -13.08 -24.53 55.97
C LEU A 347 -11.90 -23.55 56.13
N GLU A 348 -10.66 -24.03 56.03
CA GLU A 348 -9.45 -23.20 56.03
C GLU A 348 -9.42 -22.25 54.82
N GLU A 349 -9.83 -22.70 53.64
CA GLU A 349 -9.96 -21.88 52.43
C GLU A 349 -11.08 -20.84 52.56
N GLN A 350 -12.25 -21.21 53.08
CA GLN A 350 -13.33 -20.26 53.37
C GLN A 350 -12.86 -19.18 54.36
N MET A 351 -12.25 -19.57 55.48
CA MET A 351 -11.70 -18.62 56.46
C MET A 351 -10.61 -17.72 55.87
N ARG A 352 -9.82 -18.21 54.91
CA ARG A 352 -8.84 -17.40 54.18
C ARG A 352 -9.53 -16.35 53.30
N LEU A 353 -10.54 -16.75 52.53
CA LEU A 353 -11.30 -15.85 51.65
C LEU A 353 -12.08 -14.79 52.45
N GLU A 354 -12.72 -15.15 53.57
CA GLU A 354 -13.40 -14.22 54.47
C GLU A 354 -12.42 -13.19 55.08
N ALA A 355 -11.18 -13.60 55.39
CA ALA A 355 -10.13 -12.72 55.88
C ALA A 355 -9.56 -11.80 54.77
N GLU A 356 -9.36 -12.33 53.55
CA GLU A 356 -8.94 -11.56 52.38
C GLU A 356 -9.99 -10.49 52.00
N GLU A 357 -11.28 -10.82 52.03
CA GLU A 357 -12.36 -9.85 51.80
C GLU A 357 -12.47 -8.81 52.93
N SER A 358 -12.35 -9.24 54.19
CA SER A 358 -12.34 -8.32 55.34
C SER A 358 -11.19 -7.30 55.22
N ALA A 359 -9.99 -7.75 54.84
CA ALA A 359 -8.84 -6.88 54.62
C ALA A 359 -9.02 -5.94 53.41
N ARG A 360 -9.69 -6.40 52.34
CA ARG A 360 -10.04 -5.53 51.19
C ARG A 360 -10.99 -4.41 51.60
N ILE A 361 -12.02 -4.73 52.38
CA ILE A 361 -13.00 -3.76 52.91
C ILE A 361 -12.34 -2.77 53.89
N GLU A 362 -11.38 -3.22 54.69
CA GLU A 362 -10.60 -2.35 55.57
C GLU A 362 -9.73 -1.37 54.76
N GLN A 363 -8.99 -1.86 53.76
CA GLN A 363 -8.18 -1.02 52.86
C GLN A 363 -9.01 -0.01 52.05
N GLU A 364 -10.20 -0.38 51.58
CA GLU A 364 -11.11 0.53 50.87
C GLU A 364 -11.59 1.66 51.78
N ARG A 365 -11.90 1.34 53.05
CA ARG A 365 -12.29 2.34 54.06
C ARG A 365 -11.12 3.23 54.51
N GLU A 366 -9.91 2.67 54.64
CA GLU A 366 -8.70 3.48 54.88
C GLU A 366 -8.43 4.41 53.69
N ALA A 367 -8.64 3.96 52.44
CA ALA A 367 -8.48 4.81 51.26
C ALA A 367 -9.52 5.95 51.20
N GLU A 368 -10.79 5.67 51.51
CA GLU A 368 -11.85 6.69 51.62
C GLU A 368 -11.51 7.71 52.72
N GLU A 369 -11.07 7.26 53.90
CA GLU A 369 -10.70 8.17 54.99
C GLU A 369 -9.46 9.00 54.64
N ASN A 370 -8.43 8.41 54.03
CA ASN A 370 -7.24 9.13 53.58
C ASN A 370 -7.58 10.17 52.49
N GLN A 371 -8.45 9.84 51.52
CA GLN A 371 -8.93 10.81 50.54
C GLN A 371 -9.66 11.97 51.24
N ARG A 372 -10.57 11.67 52.16
CA ARG A 372 -11.33 12.68 52.91
C ARG A 372 -10.44 13.57 53.78
N GLN A 373 -9.38 13.02 54.37
CA GLN A 373 -8.36 13.80 55.09
C GLN A 373 -7.57 14.71 54.13
N ALA A 374 -7.21 14.22 52.93
CA ALA A 374 -6.53 15.02 51.92
C ALA A 374 -7.40 16.16 51.34
N GLU A 375 -8.70 15.92 51.11
CA GLU A 375 -9.66 16.95 50.69
C GLU A 375 -9.83 18.04 51.75
N LEU A 376 -9.89 17.67 53.03
CA LEU A 376 -9.95 18.62 54.15
C LEU A 376 -8.65 19.44 54.26
N ALA A 377 -7.48 18.81 54.11
CA ALA A 377 -6.19 19.49 54.14
C ALA A 377 -6.04 20.47 52.96
N ALA A 378 -6.44 20.08 51.74
CA ALA A 378 -6.42 20.96 50.58
C ALA A 378 -7.37 22.16 50.72
N ALA A 379 -8.54 21.97 51.35
CA ALA A 379 -9.46 23.07 51.67
C ALA A 379 -8.90 24.03 52.74
N GLU A 380 -8.14 23.52 53.72
CA GLU A 380 -7.44 24.36 54.70
C GLU A 380 -6.27 25.12 54.06
N GLU A 381 -5.48 24.49 53.18
CA GLU A 381 -4.41 25.14 52.41
C GLU A 381 -4.95 26.26 51.52
N GLN A 382 -6.04 26.02 50.78
CA GLN A 382 -6.71 27.04 49.98
C GLN A 382 -7.16 28.23 50.83
N ARG A 383 -7.80 27.96 51.99
CA ARG A 383 -8.24 29.00 52.93
C ARG A 383 -7.08 29.80 53.52
N LEU A 384 -5.94 29.16 53.79
CA LEU A 384 -4.73 29.85 54.25
C LEU A 384 -4.12 30.73 53.13
N ALA A 385 -4.13 30.26 51.88
CA ALA A 385 -3.70 31.05 50.73
C ALA A 385 -4.62 32.27 50.49
N GLU A 386 -5.95 32.12 50.59
CA GLU A 386 -6.90 33.24 50.53
C GLU A 386 -6.66 34.27 51.64
N LEU A 387 -6.36 33.83 52.86
CA LEU A 387 -6.03 34.72 53.98
C LEU A 387 -4.67 35.43 53.78
N GLU A 388 -3.70 34.77 53.15
CA GLU A 388 -2.43 35.41 52.83
C GLU A 388 -2.57 36.43 51.69
N THR A 389 -3.28 36.11 50.61
CA THR A 389 -3.49 37.06 49.50
C THR A 389 -4.27 38.29 49.98
N ALA A 390 -5.34 38.12 50.76
CA ALA A 390 -6.07 39.25 51.36
C ALA A 390 -5.17 40.14 52.23
N ARG A 391 -4.28 39.54 53.03
CA ARG A 391 -3.30 40.28 53.83
C ARG A 391 -2.26 41.02 52.97
N GLN A 392 -1.81 40.43 51.86
CA GLN A 392 -0.92 41.09 50.92
C GLN A 392 -1.61 42.27 50.21
N GLU A 393 -2.89 42.14 49.86
CA GLU A 393 -3.71 43.23 49.32
C GLU A 393 -3.89 44.36 50.34
N GLU A 394 -4.18 44.06 51.61
CA GLU A 394 -4.23 45.06 52.69
C GLU A 394 -2.89 45.80 52.87
N GLU A 395 -1.75 45.09 52.83
CA GLU A 395 -0.43 45.72 52.95
C GLU A 395 -0.09 46.61 51.74
N ILE A 396 -0.48 46.19 50.53
CA ILE A 396 -0.33 47.00 49.31
C ILE A 396 -1.23 48.24 49.35
N ALA A 397 -2.50 48.09 49.75
CA ALA A 397 -3.44 49.19 49.90
C ALA A 397 -2.96 50.20 50.96
N ALA A 398 -2.45 49.73 52.10
CA ALA A 398 -1.87 50.58 53.13
C ALA A 398 -0.64 51.36 52.63
N LYS A 399 0.25 50.72 51.85
CA LYS A 399 1.40 51.40 51.21
C LYS A 399 0.96 52.45 50.19
N GLN A 400 -0.01 52.12 49.32
CA GLN A 400 -0.56 53.07 48.34
C GLN A 400 -1.27 54.25 49.01
N ALA A 401 -2.01 54.02 50.10
CA ALA A 401 -2.62 55.08 50.89
C ALA A 401 -1.57 55.99 51.55
N ALA A 402 -0.49 55.42 52.11
CA ALA A 402 0.62 56.17 52.69
C ALA A 402 1.39 57.00 51.63
N GLU A 403 1.66 56.43 50.45
CA GLU A 403 2.27 57.15 49.32
C GLU A 403 1.36 58.28 48.82
N THR A 404 0.05 58.02 48.69
CA THR A 404 -0.94 59.04 48.28
C THR A 404 -1.02 60.17 49.30
N ALA A 405 -1.03 59.87 50.60
CA ALA A 405 -1.03 60.87 51.67
C ALA A 405 0.28 61.68 51.71
N MET A 406 1.44 61.03 51.54
CA MET A 406 2.73 61.71 51.43
C MET A 406 2.79 62.63 50.20
N LYS A 407 2.22 62.20 49.07
CA LYS A 407 2.11 63.02 47.86
C LYS A 407 1.16 64.21 48.06
N GLU A 408 0.01 64.03 48.72
CA GLU A 408 -0.90 65.14 49.01
C GLU A 408 -0.26 66.15 49.99
N LEU A 409 0.51 65.68 50.97
CA LEU A 409 1.31 66.54 51.85
C LEU A 409 2.37 67.34 51.07
N GLN A 410 3.06 66.72 50.11
CA GLN A 410 4.00 67.43 49.23
C GLN A 410 3.28 68.46 48.34
N GLU A 411 2.16 68.10 47.71
CA GLU A 411 1.36 69.02 46.89
C GLU A 411 0.77 70.19 47.71
N ARG A 412 0.49 70.00 49.01
CA ARG A 412 0.12 71.08 49.94
C ARG A 412 1.32 71.98 50.25
N LEU A 413 2.49 71.39 50.58
CA LEU A 413 3.73 72.12 50.87
C LEU A 413 4.16 73.01 49.69
N ASP A 414 4.13 72.45 48.48
CA ASP A 414 4.45 73.15 47.23
C ASP A 414 3.46 74.29 46.94
N ARG A 415 2.16 74.07 47.21
CA ARG A 415 1.07 75.05 47.00
C ARG A 415 1.11 76.20 47.99
N GLU A 416 1.54 75.96 49.22
CA GLU A 416 1.72 76.98 50.26
C GLU A 416 3.04 77.74 50.10
N GLY A 417 3.90 77.34 49.14
CA GLY A 417 5.18 77.98 48.86
C GLY A 417 6.24 77.74 49.95
N ALA A 418 6.00 76.76 50.83
CA ALA A 418 6.88 76.43 51.94
C ALA A 418 8.16 75.75 51.41
N ARG A 419 9.25 76.51 51.36
CA ARG A 419 10.58 75.93 51.15
C ARG A 419 10.87 74.91 52.25
N SER A 420 11.57 73.84 51.89
CA SER A 420 12.19 72.92 52.86
C SER A 420 13.03 73.73 53.87
N GLY A 421 12.49 73.91 55.08
CA GLY A 421 13.06 74.82 56.07
C GLY A 421 12.10 75.82 56.74
N ASP A 422 10.79 75.59 56.79
CA ASP A 422 9.91 76.10 57.87
C ASP A 422 8.57 75.33 57.95
N VAL A 423 8.60 74.12 58.52
CA VAL A 423 7.39 73.42 58.97
C VAL A 423 7.46 73.29 60.49
N GLN A 424 6.91 74.29 61.19
CA GLN A 424 6.64 74.17 62.62
C GLN A 424 5.52 73.14 62.81
N ILE A 425 5.83 72.02 63.47
CA ILE A 425 4.81 71.01 63.81
C ILE A 425 3.93 71.59 64.93
N SER A 426 2.86 72.26 64.53
CA SER A 426 1.76 72.63 65.41
C SER A 426 0.98 71.36 65.77
N LEU A 427 1.33 70.75 66.91
CA LEU A 427 0.58 69.66 67.51
C LEU A 427 -0.77 70.18 68.04
N MET A 428 -1.73 70.34 67.13
CA MET A 428 -3.12 70.66 67.48
C MET A 428 -3.79 69.39 68.04
N TRP A 429 -3.74 69.26 69.37
CA TRP A 429 -4.20 68.10 70.13
C TRP A 429 -5.71 68.21 70.39
N ASP A 430 -6.53 67.97 69.36
CA ASP A 430 -8.00 67.93 69.50
C ASP A 430 -8.46 66.62 70.15
N ASN A 431 -8.53 66.65 71.49
CA ASN A 431 -9.19 65.63 72.29
C ASN A 431 -10.72 65.69 72.11
N TYR A 432 -11.30 64.66 71.49
CA TYR A 432 -12.71 64.31 71.62
C TYR A 432 -12.94 62.84 71.22
N ASN A 433 -13.76 62.03 71.88
CA ASN A 433 -14.00 61.79 73.33
C ASN A 433 -14.71 60.42 73.41
N ASP A 434 -14.51 59.67 74.51
CA ASP A 434 -15.13 58.35 74.84
C ASP A 434 -14.80 57.16 73.91
#